data_AF-A0A0A7RTA3-F1
#
_entry.id   AF-A0A0A7RTA3-F1
#
_cell.length_a   1.000
_cell.length_b   1.000
_cell.length_c   1.000
_cell.angle_alpha   90.00
_cell.angle_beta   90.00
_cell.angle_gamma   90.00
#
_symmetry.space_group_name_H-M   'P 1'
#
loop_
_entity.id
_entity.type
_entity.pdbx_description
1 polymer ?
#
loop_
_entity_poly.entity_id
_entity_poly.type
_entity_poly.pdbx_seq_one_letter_code
_entity_poly.pdbx_strand_id
1 'polypeptide(L)'
;GRPAEYFNSQKDILERVRAEEDTVCRHNYQVEAPFTWQRQVEPTVTISPSRTEALNHHNLLVCSVTDFYPGQIKVRWFRNDREETAGVVSTPLIRNGDWTFQILVMLEMTPQRGDVYTCRVEHPSLQSPISVEWRSQSESAQSKMLSGIGGFVLGLIFLGLGLIVHHRSQKGLMR
;
A
#
# COMPACT_ATOMS: atom_id res chain seq x y z
N GLY A 1 45.65 -26.63 -11.76
CA GLY A 1 46.33 -27.04 -13.01
C GLY A 1 45.50 -28.03 -13.79
N ARG A 2 45.53 -29.31 -13.39
CA ARG A 2 45.00 -30.45 -14.18
C ARG A 2 43.51 -30.43 -14.60
N PRO A 3 42.54 -29.88 -13.82
CA PRO A 3 41.14 -29.89 -14.25
C PRO A 3 40.86 -29.05 -15.49
N ALA A 4 41.47 -27.86 -15.60
CA ALA A 4 41.27 -26.98 -16.75
C ALA A 4 41.88 -27.58 -18.03
N GLU A 5 43.08 -28.15 -17.93
CA GLU A 5 43.74 -28.85 -19.05
C GLU A 5 42.90 -30.02 -19.57
N TYR A 6 42.30 -30.79 -18.66
CA TYR A 6 41.40 -31.91 -19.03
C TYR A 6 40.16 -31.43 -19.79
N PHE A 7 39.44 -30.42 -19.31
CA PHE A 7 38.25 -29.90 -20.01
C PHE A 7 38.60 -29.20 -21.33
N ASN A 8 39.71 -28.47 -21.37
CA ASN A 8 40.18 -27.80 -22.59
C ASN A 8 40.68 -28.77 -23.66
N SER A 9 41.10 -29.98 -23.27
CA SER A 9 41.53 -31.02 -24.23
C SER A 9 40.36 -31.72 -24.94
N GLN A 10 39.13 -31.64 -24.40
CA GLN A 10 37.93 -32.26 -24.95
C GLN A 10 37.24 -31.31 -25.95
N LYS A 11 37.57 -31.46 -27.23
CA LYS A 11 37.13 -30.53 -28.30
C LYS A 11 35.62 -30.50 -28.51
N ASP A 12 34.97 -31.65 -28.44
CA ASP A 12 33.52 -31.82 -28.56
C ASP A 12 32.77 -31.09 -27.44
N ILE A 13 33.27 -31.19 -26.20
CA ILE A 13 32.71 -30.45 -25.06
C ILE A 13 32.94 -28.96 -25.25
N LEU A 14 34.13 -28.55 -25.68
CA LEU A 14 34.46 -27.13 -25.87
C LEU A 14 33.60 -26.48 -26.96
N GLU A 15 33.36 -27.18 -28.07
CA GLU A 15 32.46 -26.72 -29.13
C GLU A 15 31.01 -26.65 -28.65
N ARG A 16 30.52 -27.65 -27.90
CA ARG A 16 29.18 -27.63 -27.31
C ARG A 16 28.99 -26.46 -26.35
N VAL A 17 29.93 -26.26 -25.41
CA VAL A 17 29.85 -25.17 -24.43
C VAL A 17 29.91 -23.79 -25.09
N ARG A 18 30.69 -23.62 -26.17
CA ARG A 18 30.62 -22.37 -26.96
C ARG A 18 29.24 -22.16 -27.59
N ALA A 19 28.63 -23.22 -28.11
CA ALA A 19 27.30 -23.15 -28.71
C ALA A 19 26.18 -22.94 -27.69
N GLU A 20 26.41 -23.18 -26.39
CA GLU A 20 25.41 -22.96 -25.33
C GLU A 20 25.00 -21.48 -25.20
N GLU A 21 25.84 -20.53 -25.60
CA GLU A 21 25.44 -19.11 -25.66
C GLU A 21 24.18 -18.91 -26.52
N ASP A 22 24.16 -19.48 -27.72
CA ASP A 22 23.03 -19.33 -28.64
C ASP A 22 21.92 -20.35 -28.36
N THR A 23 22.30 -21.61 -28.15
CA THR A 23 21.35 -22.72 -28.03
C THR A 23 20.67 -22.79 -26.67
N VAL A 24 21.29 -22.25 -25.62
CA VAL A 24 20.73 -22.24 -24.26
C VAL A 24 20.43 -20.81 -23.82
N CYS A 25 21.43 -19.92 -23.75
CA CYS A 25 21.23 -18.59 -23.16
C CYS A 25 20.31 -17.72 -24.02
N ARG A 26 20.61 -17.52 -25.31
CA ARG A 26 19.79 -16.72 -26.23
C ARG A 26 18.41 -17.33 -26.42
N HIS A 27 18.35 -18.65 -26.63
CA HIS A 27 17.09 -19.38 -26.75
C HIS A 27 16.20 -19.19 -25.52
N ASN A 28 16.69 -19.50 -24.32
CA ASN A 28 15.91 -19.39 -23.09
C ASN A 28 15.56 -17.93 -22.76
N TYR A 29 16.47 -16.98 -22.99
CA TYR A 29 16.20 -15.55 -22.76
C TYR A 29 15.00 -15.03 -23.59
N GLN A 30 14.82 -15.57 -24.79
CA GLN A 30 13.68 -15.25 -25.66
C GLN A 30 12.42 -16.02 -25.26
N VAL A 31 12.52 -17.33 -25.03
CA VAL A 31 11.38 -18.20 -24.69
C VAL A 31 10.77 -17.81 -23.33
N GLU A 32 11.60 -17.48 -22.35
CA GLU A 32 11.18 -17.12 -20.98
C GLU A 32 10.82 -15.63 -20.84
N ALA A 33 10.90 -14.84 -21.91
CA ALA A 33 10.63 -13.41 -21.88
C ALA A 33 9.28 -13.04 -21.22
N PRO A 34 8.15 -13.70 -21.55
CA PRO A 34 6.84 -13.35 -20.99
C PRO A 34 6.74 -13.60 -19.47
N PHE A 35 7.55 -14.51 -18.93
CA PHE A 35 7.53 -14.90 -17.52
C PHE A 35 8.59 -14.17 -16.69
N THR A 36 9.61 -13.62 -17.34
CA THR A 36 10.74 -12.95 -16.71
C THR A 36 10.72 -11.45 -16.99
N TRP A 37 11.48 -10.96 -17.96
CA TRP A 37 11.73 -9.52 -18.13
C TRP A 37 10.59 -8.74 -18.78
N GLN A 38 9.64 -9.38 -19.47
CA GLN A 38 8.41 -8.74 -19.95
C GLN A 38 7.27 -8.81 -18.94
N ARG A 39 7.40 -9.63 -17.89
CA ARG A 39 6.37 -9.78 -16.87
C ARG A 39 6.16 -8.44 -16.16
N GLN A 40 4.90 -8.08 -15.98
CA GLN A 40 4.49 -6.87 -15.30
C GLN A 40 3.31 -7.18 -14.37
N VAL A 41 3.40 -6.73 -13.12
CA VAL A 41 2.34 -6.85 -12.12
C VAL A 41 2.20 -5.50 -11.43
N GLU A 42 0.97 -4.98 -11.41
CA GLU A 42 0.67 -3.67 -10.83
C GLU A 42 0.78 -3.68 -9.30
N PRO A 43 1.34 -2.62 -8.69
CA PRO A 43 1.40 -2.51 -7.25
C PRO A 43 0.02 -2.26 -6.62
N THR A 44 -0.20 -2.88 -5.46
CA THR A 44 -1.23 -2.43 -4.53
C THR A 44 -0.63 -1.37 -3.61
N VAL A 45 -1.31 -0.23 -3.47
CA VAL A 45 -0.83 0.91 -2.68
C VAL A 45 -1.80 1.21 -1.55
N THR A 46 -1.30 1.24 -0.32
CA THR A 46 -2.10 1.62 0.85
C THR A 46 -1.33 2.59 1.74
N ILE A 47 -2.07 3.48 2.42
CA ILE A 47 -1.50 4.37 3.43
C ILE A 47 -2.09 4.02 4.78
N SER A 48 -1.22 3.79 5.77
CA SER A 48 -1.62 3.59 7.15
C SER A 48 -0.87 4.53 8.09
N PRO A 49 -1.56 5.10 9.10
CA PRO A 49 -0.88 5.80 10.18
C PRO A 49 -0.24 4.78 11.14
N SER A 50 0.99 5.06 11.57
CA SER A 50 1.67 4.30 12.61
C SER A 50 1.93 5.19 13.82
N ARG A 51 2.03 4.58 15.01
CA ARG A 51 2.26 5.27 16.27
C ARG A 51 3.72 5.05 16.68
N THR A 52 4.47 6.13 16.88
CA THR A 52 5.81 6.05 17.47
C THR A 52 5.69 6.14 19.00
N GLU A 53 6.34 5.21 19.71
CA GLU A 53 6.27 5.07 21.17
C GLU A 53 6.63 6.36 21.93
N ALA A 54 7.47 7.20 21.33
CA ALA A 54 7.97 8.42 21.96
C ALA A 54 6.92 9.54 22.15
N LEU A 55 5.85 9.59 21.35
CA LEU A 55 5.00 10.80 21.27
C LEU A 55 3.49 10.56 21.44
N ASN A 56 3.02 9.31 21.58
CA ASN A 56 1.59 8.96 21.72
C ASN A 56 0.66 9.59 20.65
N HIS A 57 1.22 10.11 19.55
CA HIS A 57 0.52 10.72 18.41
C HIS A 57 0.96 10.01 17.12
N HIS A 58 0.07 10.02 16.11
CA HIS A 58 0.35 9.49 14.78
C HIS A 58 1.29 10.43 14.02
N ASN A 59 2.60 10.28 14.25
CA ASN A 59 3.62 11.10 13.61
C ASN A 59 4.31 10.39 12.44
N LEU A 60 3.83 9.21 12.05
CA LEU A 60 4.39 8.42 10.97
C LEU A 60 3.27 7.96 10.04
N LEU A 61 3.39 8.27 8.75
CA LEU A 61 2.59 7.63 7.70
C LEU A 61 3.45 6.59 7.00
N VAL A 62 2.85 5.43 6.72
CA VAL A 62 3.50 4.36 5.98
C VAL A 62 2.76 4.16 4.68
N CYS A 63 3.45 4.37 3.56
CA CYS A 63 2.96 3.96 2.25
C CYS A 63 3.47 2.55 1.97
N SER A 64 2.56 1.58 2.04
CA SER A 64 2.83 0.19 1.74
C SER A 64 2.54 -0.06 0.28
N VAL A 65 3.57 -0.42 -0.47
CA VAL A 65 3.48 -0.75 -1.89
C VAL A 65 3.83 -2.23 -2.04
N THR A 66 2.86 -3.05 -2.40
CA THR A 66 2.96 -4.53 -2.39
C THR A 66 2.62 -5.15 -3.74
N ASP A 67 2.99 -6.42 -3.89
CA ASP A 67 2.53 -7.31 -4.95
C ASP A 67 2.92 -6.86 -6.38
N PHE A 68 4.03 -6.15 -6.54
CA PHE A 68 4.46 -5.62 -7.85
C PHE A 68 5.65 -6.35 -8.47
N TYR A 69 5.78 -6.24 -9.79
CA TYR A 69 6.94 -6.73 -10.55
C TYR A 69 7.04 -5.95 -11.88
N PRO A 70 8.24 -5.54 -12.35
CA PRO A 70 9.58 -5.82 -11.80
C PRO A 70 9.92 -4.96 -10.58
N GLY A 71 11.10 -5.18 -9.99
CA GLY A 71 11.51 -4.47 -8.77
C GLY A 71 11.77 -2.98 -8.93
N GLN A 72 11.82 -2.44 -10.15
CA GLN A 72 12.04 -1.01 -10.37
C GLN A 72 10.77 -0.23 -10.03
N ILE A 73 10.87 0.69 -9.07
CA ILE A 73 9.72 1.46 -8.60
C ILE A 73 10.17 2.83 -8.09
N LYS A 74 9.32 3.83 -8.23
CA LYS A 74 9.54 5.16 -7.66
C LYS A 74 8.33 5.55 -6.82
N VAL A 75 8.57 5.79 -5.54
CA VAL A 75 7.55 6.14 -4.56
C VAL A 75 7.92 7.49 -3.97
N ARG A 76 6.96 8.42 -3.95
CA ARG A 76 7.17 9.79 -3.49
C ARG A 76 6.04 10.23 -2.58
N TRP A 77 6.39 10.99 -1.56
CA TRP A 77 5.43 11.64 -0.68
C TRP A 77 5.17 13.07 -1.13
N PHE A 78 3.93 13.50 -0.97
CA PHE A 78 3.51 14.87 -1.16
C PHE A 78 2.67 15.31 0.03
N ARG A 79 2.80 16.57 0.43
CA ARG A 79 1.91 17.25 1.36
C ARG A 79 1.33 18.47 0.67
N ASN A 80 0.00 18.51 0.55
CA ASN A 80 -0.72 19.60 -0.12
C ASN A 80 -0.12 19.91 -1.52
N ASP A 81 0.08 18.86 -2.32
CA ASP A 81 0.68 18.87 -3.67
C ASP A 81 2.14 19.29 -3.78
N ARG A 82 2.85 19.47 -2.66
CA ARG A 82 4.29 19.73 -2.63
C ARG A 82 5.04 18.46 -2.25
N GLU A 83 6.06 18.11 -3.03
CA GLU A 83 6.88 16.92 -2.77
C GLU A 83 7.59 17.06 -1.42
N GLU A 84 7.46 16.05 -0.57
CA GLU A 84 8.09 15.96 0.74
C GLU A 84 9.23 14.94 0.67
N THR A 85 10.44 15.39 1.01
CA THR A 85 11.63 14.56 1.07
C THR A 85 12.23 14.52 2.47
N ALA A 86 11.94 15.51 3.31
CA ALA A 86 12.38 15.56 4.69
C ALA A 86 11.61 14.53 5.52
N GLY A 87 12.31 13.76 6.36
CA GLY A 87 11.68 12.72 7.19
C GLY A 87 11.15 11.50 6.40
N VAL A 88 11.48 11.38 5.12
CA VAL A 88 11.13 10.20 4.31
C VAL A 88 12.20 9.13 4.46
N VAL A 89 11.78 7.92 4.81
CA VAL A 89 12.65 6.74 4.93
C VAL A 89 12.00 5.56 4.25
N SER A 90 12.75 4.87 3.38
CA SER A 90 12.30 3.66 2.71
C SER A 90 12.99 2.41 3.25
N THR A 91 12.28 1.29 3.31
CA THR A 91 12.94 -0.02 3.45
C THR A 91 13.74 -0.35 2.19
N PRO A 92 14.71 -1.27 2.26
CA PRO A 92 15.18 -1.95 1.08
C PRO A 92 14.02 -2.62 0.33
N LEU A 93 14.21 -2.90 -0.95
CA LEU A 93 13.26 -3.69 -1.74
C LEU A 93 13.19 -5.12 -1.19
N ILE A 94 12.00 -5.56 -0.80
CA ILE A 94 11.77 -6.89 -0.22
C ILE A 94 11.27 -7.81 -1.33
N ARG A 95 11.84 -9.03 -1.39
CA ARG A 95 11.41 -10.11 -2.29
C ARG A 95 10.50 -11.07 -1.53
N ASN A 96 9.29 -11.29 -2.06
CA ASN A 96 8.29 -12.13 -1.41
C ASN A 96 8.51 -13.64 -1.65
N GLY A 97 9.25 -13.99 -2.71
CA GLY A 97 9.51 -15.38 -3.08
C GLY A 97 8.51 -15.98 -4.06
N ASP A 98 7.48 -15.22 -4.43
CA ASP A 98 6.42 -15.57 -5.38
C ASP A 98 6.48 -14.75 -6.68
N TRP A 99 7.67 -14.24 -7.02
CA TRP A 99 7.90 -13.30 -8.14
C TRP A 99 7.25 -11.93 -7.97
N THR A 100 6.95 -11.51 -6.74
CA THR A 100 6.58 -10.13 -6.43
C THR A 100 7.54 -9.47 -5.46
N PHE A 101 7.46 -8.14 -5.41
CA PHE A 101 8.22 -7.30 -4.51
C PHE A 101 7.29 -6.45 -3.65
N GLN A 102 7.85 -5.96 -2.55
CA GLN A 102 7.22 -4.96 -1.71
C GLN A 102 8.24 -3.93 -1.21
N ILE A 103 7.77 -2.72 -0.93
CA ILE A 103 8.55 -1.65 -0.31
C ILE A 103 7.66 -0.81 0.61
N LEU A 104 8.20 -0.41 1.76
CA LEU A 104 7.53 0.50 2.68
C LEU A 104 8.24 1.85 2.61
N VAL A 105 7.49 2.92 2.34
CA VAL A 105 8.01 4.29 2.34
C VAL A 105 7.32 5.09 3.42
N MET A 106 8.07 5.40 4.47
CA MET A 106 7.60 6.04 5.68
C MET A 106 7.86 7.54 5.62
N LEU A 107 6.95 8.34 6.15
CA LEU A 107 7.07 9.79 6.28
C LEU A 107 6.83 10.17 7.73
N GLU A 108 7.86 10.74 8.38
CA GLU A 108 7.69 11.43 9.65
C GLU A 108 6.98 12.77 9.43
N MET A 109 5.89 13.00 10.15
CA MET A 109 5.02 14.15 9.95
C MET A 109 4.44 14.69 11.26
N THR A 110 4.02 15.95 11.23
CA THR A 110 3.28 16.61 12.31
C THR A 110 1.95 17.08 11.72
N PRO A 111 0.86 16.31 11.88
CA PRO A 111 -0.36 16.53 11.10
C PRO A 111 -1.05 17.80 11.57
N GLN A 112 -1.32 18.73 10.64
CA GLN A 112 -2.17 19.89 10.89
C GLN A 112 -3.55 19.65 10.29
N ARG A 113 -4.59 20.19 10.94
CA ARG A 113 -5.96 20.05 10.45
C ARG A 113 -6.06 20.58 9.02
N GLY A 114 -6.50 19.71 8.12
CA GLY A 114 -6.70 20.05 6.71
C GLY A 114 -5.54 19.63 5.80
N ASP A 115 -4.43 19.15 6.37
CA ASP A 115 -3.36 18.56 5.57
C ASP A 115 -3.86 17.34 4.78
N VAL A 116 -3.41 17.27 3.54
CA VAL A 116 -3.57 16.12 2.65
C VAL A 116 -2.18 15.58 2.33
N TYR A 117 -1.95 14.33 2.69
CA TYR A 117 -0.72 13.60 2.37
C TYR A 117 -1.02 12.64 1.23
N THR A 118 -0.15 12.61 0.23
CA THR A 118 -0.33 11.77 -0.97
C THR A 118 0.90 10.91 -1.18
N CYS A 119 0.71 9.59 -1.26
CA CYS A 119 1.74 8.68 -1.74
C CYS A 119 1.54 8.48 -3.24
N ARG A 120 2.52 8.89 -4.04
CA ARG A 120 2.53 8.73 -5.49
C ARG A 120 3.51 7.65 -5.91
N VAL A 121 3.02 6.68 -6.68
CA VAL A 121 3.77 5.50 -7.11
C VAL A 121 3.84 5.47 -8.64
N GLU A 122 5.07 5.37 -9.15
CA GLU A 122 5.38 5.12 -10.56
C GLU A 122 6.01 3.74 -10.69
N HIS A 123 5.49 2.94 -11.62
CA HIS A 123 5.94 1.57 -11.87
C HIS A 123 5.69 1.22 -13.35
N PRO A 124 6.55 0.43 -14.03
CA PRO A 124 6.45 0.18 -15.47
C PRO A 124 5.16 -0.50 -15.94
N SER A 125 4.49 -1.22 -15.03
CA SER A 125 3.19 -1.83 -15.32
C SER A 125 2.05 -0.83 -15.42
N LEU A 126 2.26 0.41 -14.94
CA LEU A 126 1.21 1.42 -14.84
C LEU A 126 1.29 2.39 -16.03
N GLN A 127 0.15 2.65 -16.66
CA GLN A 127 0.05 3.67 -17.71
C GLN A 127 0.16 5.10 -17.15
N SER A 128 -0.28 5.28 -15.90
CA SER A 128 -0.22 6.56 -15.17
C SER A 128 0.10 6.31 -13.70
N PRO A 129 0.75 7.25 -13.00
CA PRO A 129 1.09 7.07 -11.58
C PRO A 129 -0.16 6.87 -10.71
N ILE A 130 -0.09 5.94 -9.76
CA ILE A 130 -1.11 5.80 -8.71
C ILE A 130 -0.85 6.87 -7.66
N SER A 131 -1.90 7.56 -7.19
CA SER A 131 -1.83 8.49 -6.07
C SER A 131 -2.88 8.13 -5.04
N VAL A 132 -2.45 7.79 -3.82
CA VAL A 132 -3.33 7.48 -2.70
C VAL A 132 -3.25 8.63 -1.70
N GLU A 133 -4.39 9.15 -1.26
CA GLU A 133 -4.47 10.24 -0.31
C GLU A 133 -4.75 9.74 1.11
N TRP A 134 -4.15 10.41 2.09
CA TRP A 134 -4.50 10.32 3.50
C TRP A 134 -4.74 11.71 4.05
N ARG A 135 -5.83 11.87 4.79
CA ARG A 135 -6.23 13.15 5.38
C ARG A 135 -6.16 13.03 6.89
N SER A 136 -5.62 14.07 7.54
CA SER A 136 -5.63 14.14 9.00
C SER A 136 -7.10 14.28 9.47
N GLN A 137 -7.74 13.18 9.81
CA GLN A 137 -9.06 13.24 10.44
C GLN A 137 -8.89 13.69 11.88
N SER A 138 -9.76 14.60 12.33
CA SER A 138 -9.85 14.89 13.76
C SER A 138 -10.49 13.67 14.43
N GLU A 139 -9.84 13.06 15.43
CA GLU A 139 -10.49 12.07 16.32
C GLU A 139 -11.84 12.58 16.88
N SER A 140 -12.01 13.91 16.90
CA SER A 140 -13.27 14.58 17.23
C SER A 140 -14.43 14.21 16.29
N ALA A 141 -14.20 13.94 15.00
CA ALA A 141 -15.27 13.64 14.05
C ALA A 141 -15.89 12.26 14.31
N GLN A 142 -15.07 11.24 14.56
CA GLN A 142 -15.53 9.88 14.82
C GLN A 142 -16.23 9.78 16.20
N SER A 143 -15.68 10.43 17.22
CA SER A 143 -16.28 10.52 18.56
C SER A 143 -17.58 11.34 18.59
N LYS A 144 -17.66 12.45 17.83
CA LYS A 144 -18.89 13.25 17.71
C LYS A 144 -19.98 12.51 16.95
N MET A 145 -19.62 11.71 15.94
CA MET A 145 -20.60 10.89 15.21
C MET A 145 -21.19 9.79 16.10
N LEU A 146 -20.37 9.12 16.93
CA LEU A 146 -20.82 8.13 17.92
C LEU A 146 -21.73 8.76 19.00
N SER A 147 -21.38 9.95 19.50
CA SER A 147 -22.21 10.68 20.46
C SER A 147 -23.54 11.15 19.86
N GLY A 148 -23.53 11.59 18.59
CA GLY A 148 -24.74 12.00 17.86
C GLY A 148 -25.72 10.85 17.64
N ILE A 149 -25.23 9.66 17.27
CA ILE A 149 -26.07 8.45 17.13
C ILE A 149 -26.68 8.06 18.47
N GLY A 150 -25.90 8.10 19.56
CA GLY A 150 -26.40 7.83 20.91
C GLY A 150 -27.53 8.78 21.33
N GLY A 151 -27.36 10.08 21.08
CA GLY A 151 -28.39 11.09 21.39
C GLY A 151 -29.67 10.92 20.57
N PHE A 152 -29.55 10.59 19.28
CA PHE A 152 -30.70 10.39 18.39
C PHE A 152 -31.54 9.17 18.80
N VAL A 153 -30.88 8.05 19.13
CA VAL A 153 -31.56 6.83 19.60
C VAL A 153 -32.30 7.08 20.92
N LEU A 154 -31.68 7.77 21.86
CA LEU A 154 -32.33 8.15 23.12
C LEU A 154 -33.54 9.06 22.87
N GLY A 155 -33.45 10.03 21.96
CA GLY A 155 -34.56 10.92 21.59
C GLY A 155 -35.78 10.17 21.01
N LEU A 156 -35.55 9.19 20.13
CA LEU A 156 -36.63 8.37 19.56
C LEU A 156 -37.34 7.52 20.63
N ILE A 157 -36.60 7.00 21.60
CA ILE A 157 -37.18 6.24 22.72
C ILE A 157 -38.12 7.14 23.55
N PHE A 158 -37.69 8.35 23.90
CA PHE A 158 -38.51 9.30 24.65
C PHE A 158 -39.75 9.74 23.87
N LEU A 159 -39.64 10.00 22.56
CA LEU A 159 -40.79 10.34 21.71
C LEU A 159 -41.80 9.19 21.61
N GLY A 160 -41.31 7.96 21.42
CA GLY A 160 -42.17 6.77 21.38
C GLY A 160 -42.92 6.57 22.70
N LEU A 161 -42.22 6.66 23.84
CA LEU A 161 -42.84 6.56 25.16
C LEU A 161 -43.84 7.70 25.41
N GLY A 162 -43.50 8.93 25.03
CA GLY A 162 -44.38 10.09 25.13
C GLY A 162 -45.66 9.94 24.33
N LEU A 163 -45.57 9.46 23.08
CA LEU A 163 -46.72 9.17 22.23
C LEU A 163 -47.62 8.08 22.82
N ILE A 164 -47.03 7.00 23.37
CA ILE A 164 -47.79 5.92 24.03
C ILE A 164 -48.56 6.46 25.24
N VAL A 165 -47.92 7.26 26.09
CA VAL A 165 -48.55 7.88 27.27
C VAL A 165 -49.65 8.84 26.84
N HIS A 166 -49.41 9.68 25.82
CA HIS A 166 -50.40 10.62 25.31
C HIS A 166 -51.63 9.90 24.74
N HIS A 167 -51.42 8.86 23.93
CA HIS A 167 -52.52 8.06 23.38
C HIS A 167 -53.30 7.32 24.46
N ARG A 168 -52.64 6.85 25.53
CA ARG A 168 -53.31 6.23 26.69
C ARG A 168 -54.10 7.25 27.51
N SER A 169 -53.58 8.46 27.68
CA SER A 169 -54.28 9.59 28.32
C SER A 169 -55.57 9.96 27.56
N GLN A 170 -55.49 10.12 26.23
CA GLN A 170 -56.68 10.43 25.43
C GLN A 170 -57.72 9.30 25.46
N LYS A 171 -57.29 8.04 25.53
CA LYS A 171 -58.20 6.89 25.70
C LYS A 171 -58.79 6.79 27.12
N GLY A 172 -58.13 7.37 28.13
CA GLY A 172 -58.63 7.46 29.50
C GLY A 172 -59.58 8.65 29.75
N LEU A 173 -59.51 9.70 28.91
CA LEU A 173 -60.37 10.88 28.98
C LEU A 173 -61.71 10.70 28.23
N MET A 174 -61.82 9.66 27.40
CA MET A 174 -63.02 9.31 26.63
C MET A 174 -63.84 8.17 27.25
N ARG A 175 -63.71 7.93 28.57
CA ARG A 175 -64.42 6.87 29.29
C ARG A 175 -65.10 7.40 30.54
#